data_AF-A0A1E3H593-F1
#
_entry.id   AF-A0A1E3H593-F1
#
_cell.length_a   1.000
_cell.length_b   1.000
_cell.length_c   1.000
_cell.angle_alpha   90.00
_cell.angle_beta   90.00
_cell.angle_gamma   90.00
#
_symmetry.space_group_name_H-M   'P 1'
#
loop_
_entity.id
_entity.type
_entity.pdbx_description
1 polymer ?
#
loop_
_entity_poly.entity_id
_entity_poly.type
_entity_poly.pdbx_seq_one_letter_code
_entity_poly.pdbx_strand_id
1 'polypeptide(L)' 'MLKPVPPCTTVAGVPARVVGEAGCSEPSRSMDQMLAGNVI' A
#
# COMPACT_ATOMS: atom_id res chain seq x y z
N MET A 1 14.81 -3.67 -3.42
CA MET A 1 13.44 -3.80 -3.98
C MET A 1 13.38 -5.11 -4.76
N LEU A 2 12.45 -6.01 -4.42
CA LEU A 2 12.26 -7.26 -5.18
C LEU A 2 11.54 -7.00 -6.51
N LYS A 3 10.61 -6.03 -6.55
CA LYS A 3 9.90 -5.55 -7.76
C LYS A 3 9.55 -4.05 -7.60
N PRO A 4 9.46 -3.26 -8.69
CA PRO A 4 9.00 -1.86 -8.63
C PRO A 4 7.55 -1.74 -8.16
N VAL A 5 7.24 -0.67 -7.43
CA VAL A 5 5.88 -0.33 -6.98
C VAL A 5 5.28 0.69 -7.95
N PRO A 6 4.09 0.44 -8.53
CA PRO A 6 3.42 1.41 -9.38
C PRO A 6 3.05 2.71 -8.62
N PRO A 7 3.00 3.87 -9.30
CA PRO A 7 2.58 5.12 -8.67
C PRO A 7 1.20 5.00 -8.02
N CYS A 8 1.01 5.66 -6.87
CA CYS A 8 -0.26 5.74 -6.15
C CYS A 8 -0.86 4.39 -5.70
N THR A 9 -0.05 3.34 -5.58
CA THR A 9 -0.51 2.02 -5.11
C THR A 9 -0.03 1.69 -3.70
N THR A 10 -0.85 0.94 -2.96
CA THR A 10 -0.55 0.37 -1.65
C THR A 10 -0.05 -1.06 -1.82
N VAL A 11 1.11 -1.37 -1.26
CA VAL A 11 1.69 -2.73 -1.25
C VAL A 11 1.91 -3.23 0.18
N ALA A 12 1.66 -4.51 0.42
CA ALA A 12 1.86 -5.14 1.73
C ALA A 12 2.17 -6.65 1.62
N GLY A 13 2.64 -7.26 2.72
CA GLY A 13 2.98 -8.70 2.81
C GLY A 13 4.44 -9.04 2.54
N VAL A 14 4.80 -10.32 2.71
CA VAL A 14 6.15 -10.87 2.42
C VAL A 14 6.04 -12.08 1.49
N PRO A 15 6.52 -12.01 0.23
CA PRO A 15 6.95 -10.79 -0.46
C PRO A 15 5.77 -9.84 -0.71
N ALA A 16 6.05 -8.53 -0.82
CA ALA A 16 5.03 -7.50 -0.97
C ALA A 16 4.23 -7.65 -2.28
N ARG A 17 2.92 -7.43 -2.19
CA ARG A 17 1.96 -7.44 -3.31
C ARG A 17 1.08 -6.20 -3.25
N VAL A 18 0.53 -5.79 -4.40
CA VAL A 18 -0.46 -4.71 -4.47
C VAL A 18 -1.72 -5.14 -3.76
N VAL A 19 -2.18 -4.33 -2.80
CA VAL A 19 -3.38 -4.58 -1.98
C VAL A 19 -4.46 -3.51 -2.16
N GLY A 20 -4.17 -2.42 -2.90
CA GLY A 20 -5.13 -1.38 -3.21
C GLY A 20 -4.48 -0.02 -3.42
N GLU A 21 -5.20 1.04 -3.09
CA GLU A 21 -4.74 2.43 -3.12
C GLU A 21 -5.02 3.10 -1.76
N ALA A 22 -4.32 4.20 -1.46
CA ALA A 22 -4.45 4.91 -0.18
C ALA A 22 -5.71 5.80 -0.07
N GLY A 23 -6.48 5.97 -1.15
CA GLY A 23 -7.70 6.80 -1.16
C GLY A 23 -7.47 8.31 -0.97
N CYS A 24 -6.21 8.76 -0.97
CA CYS A 24 -5.82 10.16 -0.85
C CYS A 24 -4.58 10.47 -1.69
N SER A 25 -4.34 11.75 -2.00
CA SER A 25 -3.20 12.19 -2.80
C SER A 25 -1.88 12.23 -2.03
N GLU A 26 -1.95 12.34 -0.70
CA GLU A 26 -0.79 12.57 0.16
C GLU A 26 -0.81 11.62 1.37
N PRO A 27 -0.55 10.32 1.16
CA PRO A 27 -0.62 9.30 2.23
C PRO A 27 0.36 9.56 3.37
N SER A 28 1.45 10.30 3.10
CA SER A 28 2.42 10.71 4.12
C SER A 28 1.89 11.78 5.08
N ARG A 29 0.79 12.48 4.75
CA ARG A 29 0.17 13.47 5.63
C ARG A 29 -0.82 12.84 6.60
N SER A 30 -1.64 11.91 6.11
CA SER A 30 -2.60 11.19 6.95
C SER A 30 -1.93 10.10 7.78
N MET A 31 -0.83 9.52 7.29
CA MET A 31 -0.11 8.42 7.93
C MET A 31 -1.03 7.24 8.26
N ASP A 32 -2.03 6.98 7.43
CA ASP A 32 -2.93 5.85 7.60
C ASP A 32 -2.18 4.53 7.40
N GLN A 33 -2.13 3.72 8.47
CA GLN A 33 -1.44 2.42 8.49
C GLN A 33 -2.43 1.25 8.38
N MET A 34 -3.73 1.52 8.27
CA MET A 34 -4.75 0.48 8.15
C MET A 34 -4.77 -0.05 6.73
N LEU A 35 -4.64 -1.38 6.60
CA LEU A 35 -4.89 -2.06 5.33
C LEU A 35 -6.34 -2.54 5.32
N ALA A 36 -7.07 -2.31 4.22
CA ALA A 36 -8.41 -2.87 4.05
C ALA A 36 -8.32 -4.39 4.26
N GLY A 37 -8.95 -4.88 5.32
CA GLY A 37 -8.66 -6.18 5.90
C GLY A 37 -8.96 -7.34 4.96
N ASN A 38 -7.91 -8.00 4.47
CA ASN A 38 -7.67 -9.45 4.54
C ASN A 38 -6.27 -9.76 3.94
N VAL A 39 -5.22 -9.14 4.48
CA VAL A 39 -3.84 -9.42 4.06
C VAL A 39 -3.26 -10.49 4.99
N ILE A 40 -3.51 -11.75 4.65
CA ILE A 40 -2.78 -12.92 5.17
C ILE A 40 -2.04 -13.56 3.98
#